data_AF-A0AAU8G8N9-F1
#
_entry.id   AF-A0AAU8G8N9-F1
#
_cell.length_a   1.000
_cell.length_b   1.000
_cell.length_c   1.000
_cell.angle_alpha   90.00
_cell.angle_beta   90.00
_cell.angle_gamma   90.00
#
_symmetry.space_group_name_H-M   'P 1'
#
loop_
_entity.id
_entity.type
_entity.pdbx_description
1 polymer ?
#
loop_
_entity_poly.entity_id
_entity_poly.type
_entity_poly.pdbx_seq_one_letter_code
_entity_poly.pdbx_strand_id
1 'polypeptide(L)'
;MAEMVTGPNASYSLGAAADGPAPATKRVIPAWGFWPTLGFSVLIGAVNGMASMLAVFIALDVALLSDPDLNWTDYIFSEFGSEFNAVIVFSIIFSGAVSLLLIGALIKARHGASIKEYLALKPLPFRTIGQLILLTVALALLSGLIDAAFRESPGGATGSVFQGVWPVFAWLAAVGMAPFFEEALFRGFMFRGFSGTRYGTALAVGLPAAWWGLLHVQYGGFDQAVIISLGIVLGIVRWKTGSLWGPITVHAVWNAIAMIQVSFG
;
A
#
# COMPACT_ATOMS: atom_id res chain seq x y z
N MET A 1 18.93 -20.41 91.03
CA MET A 1 17.47 -20.60 91.19
C MET A 1 16.76 -19.42 90.55
N ALA A 2 16.10 -19.65 89.42
CA ALA A 2 14.91 -18.94 88.94
C ALA A 2 14.54 -19.56 87.59
N GLU A 3 13.55 -20.45 87.60
CA GLU A 3 12.84 -20.90 86.40
C GLU A 3 11.91 -19.78 85.91
N MET A 4 11.77 -19.65 84.59
CA MET A 4 10.52 -19.15 84.00
C MET A 4 10.31 -19.77 82.62
N VAL A 5 9.21 -20.51 82.51
CA VAL A 5 8.66 -21.19 81.33
C VAL A 5 7.85 -20.18 80.51
N THR A 6 8.00 -20.14 79.17
CA THR A 6 6.93 -19.93 78.16
C THR A 6 7.51 -20.29 76.76
N GLY A 7 7.02 -21.30 76.04
CA GLY A 7 5.99 -21.20 74.99
C GLY A 7 6.60 -21.40 73.58
N PRO A 8 6.03 -22.22 72.67
CA PRO A 8 6.68 -22.55 71.39
C PRO A 8 6.52 -21.41 70.36
N ASN A 9 7.63 -21.03 69.73
CA ASN A 9 7.66 -20.06 68.63
C ASN A 9 6.84 -20.58 67.45
N ALA A 10 5.77 -19.84 67.12
CA ALA A 10 5.01 -20.02 65.90
C ALA A 10 5.92 -19.76 64.69
N SER A 11 6.16 -20.79 63.90
CA SER A 11 6.75 -20.69 62.57
C SER A 11 5.77 -19.95 61.65
N TYR A 12 6.01 -18.67 61.41
CA TYR A 12 5.41 -17.99 60.26
C TYR A 12 6.06 -18.56 58.99
N SER A 13 5.38 -19.51 58.34
CA SER A 13 5.71 -19.89 56.98
C SER A 13 5.47 -18.67 56.10
N LEU A 14 6.54 -18.07 55.59
CA LEU A 14 6.46 -17.18 54.44
C LEU A 14 5.80 -17.97 53.31
N GLY A 15 4.55 -17.60 53.01
CA GLY A 15 3.81 -18.18 51.91
C GLY A 15 4.64 -18.07 50.64
N ALA A 16 4.83 -19.20 49.97
CA ALA A 16 5.34 -19.24 48.62
C ALA A 16 4.50 -18.28 47.77
N ALA A 17 5.10 -17.16 47.37
CA ALA A 17 4.55 -16.32 46.32
C ALA A 17 4.42 -17.24 45.11
N ALA A 18 3.18 -17.45 44.66
CA ALA A 18 2.90 -18.21 43.46
C ALA A 18 3.62 -17.52 42.30
N ASP A 19 4.67 -18.15 41.79
CA ASP A 19 5.34 -17.78 40.55
C ASP A 19 4.36 -17.94 39.39
N GLY A 20 3.51 -16.94 39.20
CA GLY A 20 2.70 -16.80 38.00
C GLY A 20 3.64 -16.72 36.79
N PRO A 21 3.27 -17.32 35.64
CA PRO A 21 4.12 -17.29 34.46
C PRO A 21 4.43 -15.84 34.09
N ALA A 22 5.74 -15.53 33.95
CA ALA A 22 6.21 -14.22 33.53
C ALA A 22 5.45 -13.77 32.26
N PRO A 23 5.00 -12.51 32.17
CA PRO A 23 4.24 -12.04 31.03
C PRO A 23 5.03 -12.28 29.74
N ALA A 24 4.43 -12.99 28.79
CA ALA A 24 5.07 -13.33 27.52
C ALA A 24 5.60 -12.05 26.85
N THR A 25 6.92 -11.97 26.68
CA THR A 25 7.56 -10.83 26.04
C THR A 25 7.05 -10.74 24.60
N LYS A 26 6.45 -9.60 24.24
CA LYS A 26 5.98 -9.37 22.86
C LYS A 26 7.19 -9.47 21.92
N ARG A 27 7.24 -10.53 21.12
CA ARG A 27 8.27 -10.73 20.10
C ARG A 27 8.35 -9.50 19.18
N VAL A 28 9.54 -8.90 19.13
CA VAL A 28 9.82 -7.76 18.24
C VAL A 28 10.15 -8.32 16.85
N ILE A 29 9.34 -7.95 15.84
CA ILE A 29 9.60 -8.37 14.45
C ILE A 29 10.77 -7.52 13.89
N PRO A 30 11.89 -8.12 13.45
CA PRO A 30 13.03 -7.40 12.89
C PRO A 30 12.65 -6.52 11.69
N ALA A 31 13.24 -5.33 11.59
CA ALA A 31 13.07 -4.40 10.46
C ALA A 31 14.44 -3.89 9.98
N TRP A 32 14.53 -3.46 8.71
CA TRP A 32 15.76 -2.98 8.08
C TRP A 32 16.29 -1.64 8.64
N GLY A 33 15.51 -0.92 9.46
CA GLY A 33 15.86 0.43 9.94
C GLY A 33 15.69 1.48 8.84
N PHE A 34 15.79 2.76 9.19
CA PHE A 34 15.43 3.85 8.28
C PHE A 34 16.22 3.86 6.96
N TRP A 35 17.56 3.94 7.03
CA TRP A 35 18.40 4.10 5.83
C TRP A 35 18.35 2.92 4.86
N PRO A 36 18.47 1.65 5.31
CA PRO A 36 18.34 0.53 4.38
C PRO A 36 16.91 0.42 3.81
N THR A 37 15.89 0.73 4.61
CA THR A 37 14.50 0.78 4.09
C THR A 37 14.36 1.84 3.01
N LEU A 38 14.91 3.04 3.21
CA LEU A 38 14.90 4.11 2.21
C LEU A 38 15.61 3.67 0.92
N GLY A 39 16.83 3.15 1.02
CA GLY A 39 17.60 2.67 -0.14
C GLY A 39 16.90 1.54 -0.90
N PHE A 40 16.36 0.56 -0.18
CA PHE A 40 15.60 -0.52 -0.81
C PHE A 40 14.29 -0.04 -1.44
N SER A 41 13.65 0.99 -0.88
CA SER A 41 12.43 1.57 -1.47
C SER A 41 12.73 2.29 -2.80
N VAL A 42 13.86 3.00 -2.88
CA VAL A 42 14.36 3.55 -4.16
C VAL A 42 14.64 2.42 -5.16
N LEU A 43 15.32 1.35 -4.72
CA LEU A 43 15.60 0.18 -5.58
C LEU A 43 14.32 -0.47 -6.09
N ILE A 44 13.31 -0.68 -5.23
CA ILE A 44 12.02 -1.23 -5.63
C ILE A 44 11.34 -0.33 -6.67
N GLY A 45 11.35 1.00 -6.47
CA GLY A 45 10.82 1.95 -7.44
C GLY A 45 11.55 1.90 -8.79
N ALA A 46 12.88 1.83 -8.78
CA ALA A 46 13.68 1.69 -9.99
C ALA A 46 13.40 0.37 -10.73
N VAL A 47 13.30 -0.74 -9.99
CA VAL A 47 12.94 -2.05 -10.56
C VAL A 47 11.52 -2.04 -11.12
N ASN A 48 10.57 -1.39 -10.45
CA ASN A 48 9.22 -1.22 -10.98
C ASN A 48 9.23 -0.47 -12.32
N GLY A 49 9.97 0.65 -12.40
CA GLY A 49 10.11 1.43 -13.63
C GLY A 49 10.76 0.62 -14.76
N MET A 50 11.86 -0.08 -14.49
CA MET A 50 12.53 -0.95 -15.47
C MET A 50 11.65 -2.12 -15.92
N ALA A 51 10.92 -2.76 -15.00
CA ALA A 51 10.00 -3.84 -15.33
C ALA A 51 8.82 -3.35 -16.16
N SER A 52 8.31 -2.15 -15.88
CA SER A 52 7.27 -1.51 -16.69
C SER A 52 7.77 -1.22 -18.12
N MET A 53 8.98 -0.65 -18.28
CA MET A 53 9.58 -0.45 -19.61
C MET A 53 9.80 -1.77 -20.36
N LEU A 54 10.27 -2.82 -19.68
CA LEU A 54 10.41 -4.14 -20.28
C LEU A 54 9.05 -4.71 -20.73
N ALA A 55 7.99 -4.51 -19.93
CA ALA A 55 6.65 -4.95 -20.28
C ALA A 55 6.12 -4.25 -21.54
N VAL A 56 6.41 -2.95 -21.71
CA VAL A 56 6.10 -2.21 -22.95
C VAL A 56 6.77 -2.87 -24.17
N PHE A 57 8.07 -3.18 -24.08
CA PHE A 57 8.79 -3.84 -25.18
C PHE A 57 8.24 -5.23 -25.48
N ILE A 58 7.95 -6.03 -24.45
CA ILE A 58 7.35 -7.36 -24.63
C ILE A 58 5.98 -7.26 -25.31
N ALA A 59 5.13 -6.32 -24.88
CA ALA A 59 3.82 -6.12 -25.47
C ALA A 59 3.93 -5.70 -26.95
N LEU A 60 4.86 -4.79 -27.25
CA LEU A 60 5.14 -4.38 -28.63
C LEU A 60 5.64 -5.55 -29.49
N ASP A 61 6.60 -6.33 -29.01
CA ASP A 61 7.14 -7.47 -29.75
C ASP A 61 6.03 -8.49 -30.07
N VAL A 62 5.15 -8.79 -29.11
CA VAL A 62 4.01 -9.69 -29.32
C VAL A 62 3.04 -9.12 -30.37
N ALA A 63 2.80 -7.81 -30.35
CA ALA A 63 1.92 -7.16 -31.31
C ALA A 63 2.53 -7.21 -32.74
N LEU A 64 3.83 -6.91 -32.88
CA LEU A 64 4.55 -6.98 -34.15
C LEU A 64 4.69 -8.41 -34.70
N LEU A 65 4.80 -9.41 -33.83
CA LEU A 65 4.78 -10.82 -34.25
C LEU A 65 3.41 -11.24 -34.81
N SER A 66 2.34 -10.57 -34.38
CA SER A 66 0.97 -10.85 -34.83
C SER A 66 0.61 -10.04 -36.09
N ASP A 67 1.10 -8.80 -36.17
CA ASP A 67 0.94 -7.89 -37.31
C ASP A 67 2.28 -7.17 -37.57
N PRO A 68 3.12 -7.68 -38.49
CA PRO A 68 4.42 -7.10 -38.79
C PRO A 68 4.37 -5.68 -39.37
N ASP A 69 3.23 -5.27 -39.94
CA ASP A 69 3.03 -3.95 -40.53
C ASP A 69 2.38 -2.96 -39.56
N LEU A 70 2.18 -3.36 -38.29
CA LEU A 70 1.62 -2.51 -37.23
C LEU A 70 2.42 -1.21 -37.09
N ASN A 71 1.71 -0.08 -37.11
CA ASN A 71 2.29 1.20 -36.72
C ASN A 71 2.57 1.22 -35.20
N TRP A 72 3.78 0.82 -34.81
CA TRP A 72 4.20 0.75 -33.41
C TRP A 72 4.14 2.09 -32.69
N THR A 73 4.39 3.20 -33.40
CA THR A 73 4.26 4.54 -32.81
C THR A 73 2.81 4.84 -32.46
N ASP A 74 1.86 4.46 -33.31
CA ASP A 74 0.44 4.63 -32.97
C ASP A 74 0.01 3.65 -31.88
N TYR A 75 0.48 2.40 -31.91
CA TYR A 75 0.17 1.38 -30.90
C TYR A 75 0.64 1.78 -29.49
N ILE A 76 1.80 2.43 -29.38
CA ILE A 76 2.32 2.92 -28.09
C ILE A 76 1.79 4.31 -27.76
N PHE A 77 1.76 5.23 -28.75
CA PHE A 77 1.55 6.65 -28.51
C PHE A 77 0.17 7.21 -28.94
N SER A 78 -0.48 6.67 -29.97
CA SER A 78 -1.84 7.13 -30.33
C SER A 78 -2.91 6.61 -29.36
N GLU A 79 -2.59 5.54 -28.64
CA GLU A 79 -3.34 5.02 -27.49
C GLU A 79 -3.21 5.91 -26.22
N PHE A 80 -2.44 7.01 -26.22
CA PHE A 80 -2.41 7.98 -25.11
C PHE A 80 -3.75 8.71 -24.90
N GLY A 81 -4.74 8.52 -25.80
CA GLY A 81 -6.10 9.00 -25.62
C GLY A 81 -7.01 8.09 -24.77
N SER A 82 -6.62 6.83 -24.52
CA SER A 82 -7.38 5.91 -23.65
C SER A 82 -6.64 5.67 -22.34
N GLU A 83 -7.38 5.71 -21.23
CA GLU A 83 -6.77 5.55 -19.91
C GLU A 83 -6.26 4.12 -19.65
N PHE A 84 -6.86 3.11 -20.30
CA PHE A 84 -6.53 1.69 -20.09
C PHE A 84 -6.40 0.91 -21.40
N ASN A 85 -5.26 1.06 -22.07
CA ASN A 85 -4.87 0.17 -23.18
C ASN A 85 -4.16 -1.11 -22.68
N ALA A 86 -4.03 -2.12 -23.56
CA ALA A 86 -3.40 -3.40 -23.23
C ALA A 86 -1.96 -3.27 -22.73
N VAL A 87 -1.17 -2.34 -23.29
CA VAL A 87 0.23 -2.11 -22.93
C VAL A 87 0.33 -1.60 -21.49
N ILE A 88 -0.49 -0.60 -21.13
CA ILE A 88 -0.54 -0.02 -19.78
C ILE A 88 -0.97 -1.10 -18.78
N VAL A 89 -2.05 -1.81 -19.06
CA VAL A 89 -2.60 -2.86 -18.17
C VAL A 89 -1.58 -3.96 -17.93
N PHE A 90 -0.94 -4.46 -19.00
CA PHE A 90 0.11 -5.46 -18.88
C PHE A 90 1.31 -4.95 -18.08
N SER A 91 1.73 -3.70 -18.32
CA SER A 91 2.85 -3.08 -17.61
C SER A 91 2.61 -2.96 -16.11
N ILE A 92 1.41 -2.53 -15.69
CA ILE A 92 1.03 -2.45 -14.27
C ILE A 92 1.05 -3.83 -13.61
N ILE A 93 0.47 -4.84 -14.28
CA ILE A 93 0.41 -6.21 -13.74
C ILE A 93 1.82 -6.81 -13.62
N PHE A 94 2.61 -6.71 -14.69
CA PHE A 94 3.95 -7.27 -14.74
C PHE A 94 4.90 -6.58 -13.76
N SER A 95 4.98 -5.25 -13.78
CA SER A 95 5.88 -4.50 -12.90
C SER A 95 5.49 -4.62 -11.43
N GLY A 96 4.19 -4.63 -11.13
CA GLY A 96 3.66 -4.88 -9.78
C GLY A 96 4.05 -6.26 -9.26
N ALA A 97 3.91 -7.31 -10.08
CA ALA A 97 4.31 -8.67 -9.71
C ALA A 97 5.83 -8.77 -9.43
N VAL A 98 6.67 -8.24 -10.32
CA VAL A 98 8.14 -8.22 -10.13
C VAL A 98 8.51 -7.46 -8.85
N SER A 99 7.87 -6.32 -8.60
CA SER A 99 8.15 -5.50 -7.42
C SER A 99 7.69 -6.17 -6.11
N LEU A 100 6.56 -6.86 -6.12
CA LEU A 100 6.09 -7.65 -4.97
C LEU A 100 7.01 -8.83 -4.66
N LEU A 101 7.54 -9.49 -5.70
CA LEU A 101 8.55 -10.54 -5.53
C LEU A 101 9.83 -9.98 -4.89
N LEU A 102 10.30 -8.82 -5.34
CA LEU A 102 11.46 -8.14 -4.76
C LEU A 102 11.20 -7.72 -3.30
N ILE A 103 10.04 -7.12 -3.00
CA ILE A 103 9.65 -6.81 -1.61
C ILE A 103 9.68 -8.07 -0.75
N GLY A 104 9.08 -9.17 -1.23
CA GLY A 104 9.08 -10.45 -0.54
C GLY A 104 10.49 -11.02 -0.31
N ALA A 105 11.38 -10.90 -1.30
CA ALA A 105 12.77 -11.32 -1.20
C ALA A 105 13.55 -10.49 -0.18
N LEU A 106 13.42 -9.16 -0.21
CA LEU A 106 14.05 -8.25 0.74
C LEU A 106 13.56 -8.47 2.18
N ILE A 107 12.27 -8.78 2.35
CA ILE A 107 11.73 -9.14 3.67
C ILE A 107 12.31 -10.48 4.14
N LYS A 108 12.36 -11.50 3.28
CA LYS A 108 12.94 -12.82 3.64
C LYS A 108 14.44 -12.74 3.94
N ALA A 109 15.16 -11.87 3.24
CA ALA A 109 16.58 -11.58 3.53
C ALA A 109 16.76 -10.93 4.92
N ARG A 110 15.72 -10.31 5.48
CA ARG A 110 15.68 -9.89 6.88
C ARG A 110 15.34 -11.08 7.77
N HIS A 111 16.36 -11.90 8.09
CA HIS A 111 16.24 -13.06 8.97
C HIS A 111 15.37 -12.78 10.21
N GLY A 112 14.43 -13.68 10.48
CA GLY A 112 13.55 -13.61 11.66
C GLY A 112 12.23 -12.86 11.47
N ALA A 113 11.91 -12.35 10.28
CA ALA A 113 10.59 -11.81 9.94
C ALA A 113 9.92 -12.62 8.81
N SER A 114 8.66 -13.01 8.99
CA SER A 114 7.85 -13.51 7.87
C SER A 114 7.22 -12.36 7.08
N ILE A 115 6.89 -12.59 5.81
CA ILE A 115 6.21 -11.60 4.95
C ILE A 115 4.89 -11.13 5.60
N LYS A 116 4.10 -12.07 6.14
CA LYS A 116 2.82 -11.77 6.80
C LYS A 116 3.00 -10.85 8.01
N GLU A 117 4.01 -11.10 8.83
CA GLU A 117 4.32 -10.28 10.01
C GLU A 117 4.88 -8.91 9.63
N TYR A 118 5.83 -8.86 8.70
CA TYR A 118 6.50 -7.63 8.29
C TYR A 118 5.52 -6.65 7.63
N LEU A 119 4.67 -7.17 6.73
CA LEU A 119 3.62 -6.39 6.08
C LEU A 119 2.37 -6.26 6.96
N ALA A 120 2.29 -6.92 8.12
CA ALA A 120 1.10 -7.02 8.97
C ALA A 120 -0.18 -7.36 8.18
N LEU A 121 -0.17 -8.49 7.48
CA LEU A 121 -1.31 -9.05 6.76
C LEU A 121 -2.31 -9.70 7.74
N LYS A 122 -2.95 -8.87 8.57
CA LYS A 122 -3.90 -9.30 9.60
C LYS A 122 -5.34 -9.10 9.10
N PRO A 123 -6.16 -10.16 8.99
CA PRO A 123 -7.55 -10.02 8.56
C PRO A 123 -8.30 -8.95 9.37
N LEU A 124 -9.17 -8.20 8.70
CA LEU A 124 -10.01 -7.20 9.34
C LEU A 124 -11.42 -7.73 9.56
N PRO A 125 -12.10 -7.35 10.65
CA PRO A 125 -13.52 -7.61 10.80
C PRO A 125 -14.33 -6.96 9.67
N PHE A 126 -15.38 -7.63 9.20
CA PHE A 126 -16.27 -7.09 8.15
C PHE A 126 -16.83 -5.70 8.49
N ARG A 127 -17.12 -5.44 9.77
CA ARG A 127 -17.56 -4.11 10.24
C ARG A 127 -16.51 -3.03 9.95
N THR A 128 -15.24 -3.32 10.17
CA THR A 128 -14.14 -2.39 9.89
C THR A 128 -14.00 -2.16 8.39
N ILE A 129 -14.12 -3.21 7.58
CA ILE A 129 -14.13 -3.08 6.11
C ILE A 129 -15.27 -2.16 5.66
N GLY A 130 -16.49 -2.37 6.17
CA GLY A 130 -17.64 -1.50 5.87
C GLY A 130 -17.41 -0.04 6.28
N GLN A 131 -16.81 0.21 7.44
CA GLN A 131 -16.45 1.57 7.88
C GLN A 131 -15.41 2.22 6.97
N LEU A 132 -14.42 1.46 6.49
CA LEU A 132 -13.41 1.95 5.56
C LEU A 132 -13.99 2.26 4.19
N ILE A 133 -14.94 1.46 3.70
CA ILE A 133 -15.67 1.74 2.47
C ILE A 133 -16.48 3.04 2.63
N LEU A 134 -17.23 3.19 3.72
CA LEU A 134 -18.01 4.41 3.99
C LEU A 134 -17.13 5.66 4.11
N LEU A 135 -15.98 5.54 4.80
CA LEU A 135 -14.98 6.61 4.85
C LEU A 135 -14.51 6.98 3.44
N THR A 136 -14.19 5.98 2.61
CA THR A 136 -13.68 6.23 1.25
C THR A 136 -14.72 6.91 0.37
N VAL A 137 -15.98 6.47 0.44
CA VAL A 137 -17.09 7.13 -0.28
C VAL A 137 -17.27 8.57 0.20
N ALA A 138 -17.23 8.83 1.51
CA ALA A 138 -17.33 10.18 2.05
C ALA A 138 -16.16 11.08 1.58
N LEU A 139 -14.94 10.55 1.53
CA LEU A 139 -13.77 11.25 1.01
C LEU A 139 -13.89 11.55 -0.48
N ALA A 140 -14.37 10.60 -1.29
CA ALA A 140 -14.58 10.79 -2.72
C ALA A 140 -15.65 11.87 -3.00
N LEU A 141 -16.76 11.85 -2.27
CA LEU A 141 -17.80 12.89 -2.35
C LEU A 141 -17.26 14.26 -1.96
N LEU A 142 -16.50 14.35 -0.87
CA LEU A 142 -15.87 15.59 -0.45
C LEU A 142 -14.89 16.11 -1.52
N SER A 143 -14.08 15.22 -2.10
CA SER A 143 -13.16 15.56 -3.18
C SER A 143 -13.91 16.13 -4.38
N GLY A 144 -15.02 15.50 -4.80
CA GLY A 144 -15.85 16.00 -5.90
C GLY A 144 -16.54 17.34 -5.60
N LEU A 145 -16.94 17.60 -4.36
CA LEU A 145 -17.51 18.89 -3.96
C LEU A 145 -16.46 20.01 -3.97
N ILE A 146 -15.24 19.72 -3.49
CA ILE A 146 -14.12 20.66 -3.57
C ILE A 146 -13.79 20.91 -5.04
N ASP A 147 -13.72 19.86 -5.85
CA ASP A 147 -13.45 19.97 -7.27
C ASP A 147 -14.44 20.92 -7.97
N ALA A 148 -15.74 20.67 -7.81
CA ALA A 148 -16.81 21.50 -8.38
C ALA A 148 -16.81 22.96 -7.88
N ALA A 149 -16.30 23.22 -6.67
CA ALA A 149 -16.23 24.55 -6.09
C ALA A 149 -15.02 25.36 -6.55
N PHE A 150 -13.91 24.70 -6.92
CA PHE A 150 -12.63 25.35 -7.17
C PHE A 150 -12.06 25.17 -8.58
N ARG A 151 -12.56 24.22 -9.39
CA ARG A 151 -12.16 24.03 -10.79
C ARG A 151 -13.30 24.44 -11.73
N GLU A 152 -13.01 25.30 -12.71
CA GLU A 152 -13.82 25.40 -13.93
C GLU A 152 -13.61 24.11 -14.71
N SER A 153 -14.69 23.36 -14.97
CA SER A 153 -14.65 22.01 -15.55
C SER A 153 -13.75 21.96 -16.79
N PRO A 154 -12.62 21.23 -16.76
CA PRO A 154 -12.03 20.71 -17.99
C PRO A 154 -13.07 19.73 -18.57
N GLY A 155 -13.33 19.81 -19.87
CA GLY A 155 -14.25 18.88 -20.53
C GLY A 155 -13.88 17.44 -20.22
N GLY A 156 -14.89 16.60 -19.97
CA GLY A 156 -14.71 15.17 -19.75
C GLY A 156 -13.88 14.53 -20.86
N ALA A 157 -13.11 13.50 -20.51
CA ALA A 157 -12.35 12.74 -21.49
C ALA A 157 -13.32 12.17 -22.53
N THR A 158 -13.22 12.66 -23.77
CA THR A 158 -14.04 12.16 -24.88
C THR A 158 -13.29 11.03 -25.57
N GLY A 159 -13.66 9.78 -25.27
CA GLY A 159 -13.00 8.61 -25.86
C GLY A 159 -13.38 7.28 -25.20
N SER A 160 -12.98 6.17 -25.82
CA SER A 160 -13.10 4.86 -25.19
C SER A 160 -12.05 4.73 -24.08
N VAL A 161 -12.50 4.42 -22.86
CA VAL A 161 -11.66 4.21 -21.67
C VAL A 161 -10.79 2.96 -21.80
N PHE A 162 -11.33 1.93 -22.47
CA PHE A 162 -10.67 0.65 -22.67
C PHE A 162 -10.38 0.47 -24.17
N GLN A 163 -9.12 0.18 -24.50
CA GLN A 163 -8.69 -0.06 -25.88
C GLN A 163 -7.83 -1.33 -25.94
N GLY A 164 -8.19 -2.26 -26.84
CA GLY A 164 -7.41 -3.49 -27.04
C GLY A 164 -7.30 -4.41 -25.82
N VAL A 165 -8.05 -4.16 -24.73
CA VAL A 165 -7.99 -4.93 -23.49
C VAL A 165 -9.39 -5.23 -22.98
N TRP A 166 -9.57 -6.44 -22.43
CA TRP A 166 -10.83 -6.76 -21.77
C TRP A 166 -10.93 -5.99 -20.45
N PRO A 167 -12.08 -5.34 -20.15
CA PRO A 167 -12.23 -4.51 -18.96
C PRO A 167 -11.79 -5.20 -17.67
N VAL A 168 -12.06 -6.50 -17.53
CA VAL A 168 -11.65 -7.28 -16.35
C VAL A 168 -10.16 -7.17 -16.01
N PHE A 169 -9.28 -7.07 -17.01
CA PHE A 169 -7.84 -6.91 -16.78
C PHE A 169 -7.46 -5.49 -16.37
N ALA A 170 -8.11 -4.47 -16.93
CA ALA A 170 -7.94 -3.08 -16.51
C ALA A 170 -8.38 -2.89 -15.05
N TRP A 171 -9.53 -3.46 -14.68
CA TRP A 171 -10.01 -3.50 -13.30
C TRP A 171 -9.06 -4.25 -12.37
N LEU A 172 -8.54 -5.41 -12.79
CA LEU A 172 -7.55 -6.15 -12.01
C LEU A 172 -6.26 -5.33 -11.81
N ALA A 173 -5.81 -4.61 -12.82
CA ALA A 173 -4.63 -3.75 -12.74
C ALA A 173 -4.86 -2.57 -11.78
N ALA A 174 -5.90 -1.78 -12.01
CA ALA A 174 -6.15 -0.52 -11.30
C ALA A 174 -6.70 -0.71 -9.87
N VAL A 175 -7.57 -1.70 -9.65
CA VAL A 175 -8.24 -1.93 -8.36
C VAL A 175 -7.58 -3.06 -7.56
N GLY A 176 -6.85 -3.96 -8.22
CA GLY A 176 -6.16 -5.07 -7.60
C GLY A 176 -4.66 -4.83 -7.45
N MET A 177 -3.92 -4.96 -8.56
CA MET A 177 -2.47 -5.00 -8.55
C MET A 177 -1.85 -3.70 -8.05
N ALA A 178 -2.26 -2.55 -8.59
CA ALA A 178 -1.70 -1.25 -8.21
C ALA A 178 -1.87 -0.97 -6.70
N PRO A 179 -3.08 -1.05 -6.12
CA PRO A 179 -3.25 -0.92 -4.68
C PRO A 179 -2.44 -1.93 -3.87
N PHE A 180 -2.37 -3.19 -4.31
CA PHE A 180 -1.63 -4.20 -3.56
C PHE A 180 -0.13 -3.95 -3.54
N PHE A 181 0.47 -3.63 -4.69
CA PHE A 181 1.89 -3.28 -4.81
C PHE A 181 2.21 -2.00 -4.04
N GLU A 182 1.47 -0.92 -4.29
CA GLU A 182 1.75 0.39 -3.73
C GLU A 182 1.59 0.37 -2.21
N GLU A 183 0.53 -0.23 -1.68
CA GLU A 183 0.38 -0.36 -0.23
C GLU A 183 1.45 -1.26 0.39
N ALA A 184 1.85 -2.36 -0.27
CA ALA A 184 2.95 -3.19 0.20
C ALA A 184 4.28 -2.43 0.30
N LEU A 185 4.56 -1.52 -0.64
CA LEU A 185 5.73 -0.65 -0.59
C LEU A 185 5.60 0.44 0.48
N PHE A 186 4.59 1.30 0.38
CA PHE A 186 4.48 2.52 1.19
C PHE A 186 3.99 2.23 2.62
N ARG A 187 2.92 1.44 2.78
CA ARG A 187 2.24 1.19 4.08
C ARG A 187 2.71 -0.12 4.73
N GLY A 188 3.36 -0.97 3.95
CA GLY A 188 4.04 -2.18 4.41
C GLY A 188 5.51 -1.92 4.71
N PHE A 189 6.32 -1.94 3.65
CA PHE A 189 7.78 -1.97 3.73
C PHE A 189 8.37 -0.70 4.34
N MET A 190 8.03 0.46 3.77
CA MET A 190 8.49 1.78 4.22
C MET A 190 7.98 2.10 5.62
N PHE A 191 6.67 1.98 5.84
CA PHE A 191 6.06 2.23 7.15
C PHE A 191 6.75 1.42 8.26
N ARG A 192 7.02 0.12 8.03
CA ARG A 192 7.69 -0.73 9.01
C ARG A 192 9.09 -0.20 9.34
N GLY A 193 9.89 0.12 8.34
CA GLY A 193 11.25 0.63 8.54
C GLY A 193 11.32 2.01 9.18
N PHE A 194 10.34 2.89 8.92
CA PHE A 194 10.33 4.26 9.42
C PHE A 194 9.70 4.40 10.81
N SER A 195 8.79 3.49 11.17
CA SER A 195 8.09 3.51 12.47
C SER A 195 9.01 3.34 13.69
N GLY A 196 10.21 2.78 13.52
CA GLY A 196 11.21 2.61 14.58
C GLY A 196 12.11 3.82 14.83
N THR A 197 11.93 4.93 14.10
CA THR A 197 12.72 6.15 14.28
C THR A 197 12.20 6.99 15.46
N ARG A 198 12.97 8.02 15.88
CA ARG A 198 12.53 8.98 16.92
C ARG A 198 11.25 9.74 16.57
N TYR A 199 10.92 9.84 15.28
CA TYR A 199 9.70 10.48 14.79
C TYR A 199 8.52 9.50 14.62
N GLY A 200 8.81 8.20 14.76
CA GLY A 200 7.82 7.12 14.83
C GLY A 200 6.78 7.15 13.72
N THR A 201 5.51 7.09 14.12
CA THR A 201 4.35 7.07 13.22
C THR A 201 4.27 8.30 12.33
N ALA A 202 4.63 9.50 12.81
CA ALA A 202 4.49 10.72 12.01
C ALA A 202 5.34 10.66 10.74
N LEU A 203 6.60 10.19 10.86
CA LEU A 203 7.47 9.97 9.71
C LEU A 203 6.99 8.82 8.83
N ALA A 204 6.52 7.72 9.45
CA ALA A 204 6.02 6.55 8.73
C ALA A 204 4.72 6.81 7.97
N VAL A 205 3.97 7.87 8.30
CA VAL A 205 2.79 8.33 7.56
C VAL A 205 3.17 9.40 6.54
N GLY A 206 3.85 10.47 6.98
CA GLY A 206 4.08 11.65 6.16
C GLY A 206 5.03 11.41 4.99
N LEU A 207 6.17 10.76 5.23
CA LEU A 207 7.18 10.58 4.17
C LEU A 207 6.69 9.64 3.05
N PRO A 208 6.09 8.47 3.32
CA PRO A 208 5.51 7.65 2.27
C PRO A 208 4.35 8.34 1.54
N ALA A 209 3.51 9.13 2.22
CA ALA A 209 2.42 9.86 1.57
C ALA A 209 2.92 10.93 0.59
N ALA A 210 3.92 11.71 1.01
CA ALA A 210 4.56 12.71 0.15
C ALA A 210 5.24 12.06 -1.05
N TRP A 211 6.02 11.00 -0.83
CA TRP A 211 6.68 10.28 -1.92
C TRP A 211 5.66 9.68 -2.89
N TRP A 212 4.62 9.02 -2.38
CA TRP A 212 3.55 8.45 -3.20
C TRP A 212 2.92 9.51 -4.11
N GLY A 213 2.51 10.66 -3.56
CA GLY A 213 1.93 11.74 -4.37
C GLY A 213 2.90 12.39 -5.36
N LEU A 214 4.19 12.52 -5.00
CA LEU A 214 5.20 13.08 -5.90
C LEU A 214 5.58 12.17 -7.07
N LEU A 215 5.25 10.86 -7.02
CA LEU A 215 5.39 9.96 -8.16
C LEU A 215 4.26 10.12 -9.19
N HIS A 216 3.15 10.73 -8.79
CA HIS A 216 1.95 10.92 -9.61
C HIS A 216 2.02 12.21 -10.44
N VAL A 217 3.17 12.44 -11.10
CA VAL A 217 3.48 13.68 -11.83
C VAL A 217 2.61 13.89 -13.07
N GLN A 218 1.95 12.85 -13.56
CA GLN A 218 1.01 12.91 -14.69
C GLN A 218 -0.26 13.70 -14.36
N TYR A 219 -0.57 13.89 -13.07
CA TYR A 219 -1.73 14.64 -12.61
C TYR A 219 -1.40 16.10 -12.30
N GLY A 220 -2.38 16.99 -12.40
CA GLY A 220 -2.25 18.40 -12.04
C GLY A 220 -2.04 18.62 -10.54
N GLY A 221 -1.62 19.83 -10.15
CA GLY A 221 -1.25 20.14 -8.76
C GLY A 221 -2.37 19.90 -7.73
N PHE A 222 -3.64 20.13 -8.10
CA PHE A 222 -4.77 19.81 -7.22
C PHE A 222 -4.91 18.30 -6.99
N ASP A 223 -4.91 17.51 -8.06
CA ASP A 223 -5.07 16.06 -7.96
C ASP A 223 -3.88 15.43 -7.22
N GLN A 224 -2.66 15.93 -7.43
CA GLN A 224 -1.51 15.57 -6.61
C GLN A 224 -1.71 15.88 -5.12
N ALA A 225 -2.30 17.03 -4.77
CA ALA A 225 -2.61 17.37 -3.38
C ALA A 225 -3.67 16.44 -2.78
N VAL A 226 -4.66 16.02 -3.57
CA VAL A 226 -5.64 15.00 -3.18
C VAL A 226 -4.96 13.65 -2.96
N ILE A 227 -4.06 13.24 -3.85
CA ILE A 227 -3.27 12.00 -3.74
C ILE A 227 -2.39 12.04 -2.49
N ILE A 228 -1.68 13.13 -2.20
CA ILE A 228 -0.90 13.26 -0.95
C ILE A 228 -1.82 13.14 0.28
N SER A 229 -2.97 13.79 0.25
CA SER A 229 -3.95 13.77 1.35
C SER A 229 -4.52 12.36 1.59
N LEU A 230 -4.93 11.68 0.52
CA LEU A 230 -5.32 10.26 0.57
C LEU A 230 -4.17 9.41 1.09
N GLY A 231 -2.94 9.73 0.69
CA GLY A 231 -1.76 9.03 1.12
C GLY A 231 -1.52 9.09 2.64
N ILE A 232 -1.83 10.24 3.24
CA ILE A 232 -1.82 10.43 4.70
C ILE A 232 -2.94 9.60 5.35
N VAL A 233 -4.16 9.64 4.80
CA VAL A 233 -5.30 8.82 5.29
C VAL A 233 -4.93 7.34 5.29
N LEU A 234 -4.37 6.82 4.20
CA LEU A 234 -3.92 5.42 4.09
C LEU A 234 -2.87 5.07 5.15
N GLY A 235 -1.91 5.97 5.41
CA GLY A 235 -0.94 5.82 6.49
C GLY A 235 -1.58 5.80 7.89
N ILE A 236 -2.57 6.65 8.14
CA ILE A 236 -3.32 6.67 9.40
C ILE A 236 -4.15 5.39 9.56
N VAL A 237 -4.83 4.93 8.51
CA VAL A 237 -5.59 3.67 8.50
C VAL A 237 -4.66 2.51 8.80
N ARG A 238 -3.48 2.45 8.18
CA ARG A 238 -2.45 1.46 8.49
C ARG A 238 -2.07 1.49 9.97
N TRP A 239 -1.79 2.66 10.52
CA TRP A 239 -1.41 2.82 11.92
C TRP A 239 -2.51 2.38 12.88
N LYS A 240 -3.75 2.83 12.66
CA LYS A 240 -4.90 2.58 13.54
C LYS A 240 -5.37 1.13 13.50
N THR A 241 -5.38 0.52 12.31
CA THR A 241 -5.82 -0.87 12.15
C THR A 241 -4.71 -1.88 12.46
N GLY A 242 -3.44 -1.48 12.35
CA GLY A 242 -2.31 -2.38 12.45
C GLY A 242 -2.32 -3.48 11.37
N SER A 243 -3.02 -3.25 10.26
CA SER A 243 -3.21 -4.18 9.15
C SER A 243 -2.95 -3.51 7.80
N LEU A 244 -2.44 -4.26 6.82
CA LEU A 244 -2.26 -3.76 5.46
C LEU A 244 -3.56 -3.83 4.66
N TRP A 245 -4.46 -4.72 5.05
CA TRP A 245 -5.76 -4.85 4.38
C TRP A 245 -6.59 -3.59 4.51
N GLY A 246 -6.38 -2.80 5.57
CA GLY A 246 -7.04 -1.51 5.78
C GLY A 246 -6.76 -0.51 4.66
N PRO A 247 -5.51 -0.06 4.46
CA PRO A 247 -5.19 0.84 3.35
C PRO A 247 -5.44 0.21 1.97
N ILE A 248 -5.20 -1.11 1.78
CA ILE A 248 -5.54 -1.78 0.51
C ILE A 248 -7.04 -1.62 0.19
N THR A 249 -7.91 -1.76 1.20
CA THR A 249 -9.36 -1.59 1.02
C THR A 249 -9.71 -0.18 0.59
N VAL A 250 -9.19 0.83 1.31
CA VAL A 250 -9.46 2.25 1.00
C VAL A 250 -8.96 2.61 -0.40
N HIS A 251 -7.74 2.21 -0.73
CA HIS A 251 -7.13 2.50 -2.03
C HIS A 251 -7.86 1.78 -3.17
N ALA A 252 -8.16 0.48 -3.03
CA ALA A 252 -8.92 -0.25 -4.04
C ALA A 252 -10.31 0.35 -4.27
N VAL A 253 -11.02 0.75 -3.21
CA VAL A 253 -12.34 1.40 -3.32
C VAL A 253 -12.23 2.77 -3.99
N TRP A 254 -11.20 3.56 -3.64
CA TRP A 254 -10.92 4.84 -4.28
C TRP A 254 -10.70 4.66 -5.79
N ASN A 255 -9.84 3.72 -6.18
CA ASN A 255 -9.58 3.42 -7.59
C ASN A 255 -10.81 2.87 -8.29
N ALA A 256 -11.64 2.06 -7.62
CA ALA A 256 -12.90 1.58 -8.18
C ALA A 256 -13.87 2.73 -8.46
N ILE A 257 -13.99 3.71 -7.57
CA ILE A 257 -14.82 4.90 -7.79
C ILE A 257 -14.30 5.70 -8.98
N ALA A 258 -12.99 5.95 -9.06
CA ALA A 258 -12.36 6.63 -10.20
C ALA A 258 -12.60 5.87 -11.52
N MET A 259 -12.41 4.55 -11.52
CA MET A 259 -12.68 3.69 -12.68
C MET A 259 -14.14 3.79 -13.16
N ILE A 260 -15.11 3.83 -12.23
CA ILE A 260 -16.54 4.02 -12.57
C ILE A 260 -16.74 5.40 -13.18
N GLN A 261 -16.18 6.45 -12.56
CA GLN A 261 -16.32 7.82 -13.04
C GLN A 261 -15.80 7.98 -14.46
N VAL A 262 -14.64 7.41 -14.78
CA VAL A 262 -14.09 7.48 -16.13
C VAL A 262 -14.89 6.59 -17.10
N SER A 263 -15.36 5.42 -16.66
CA SER A 263 -16.13 4.48 -17.51
C SER A 263 -17.52 4.99 -17.92
N PHE A 264 -18.13 5.89 -17.14
CA PHE A 264 -19.53 6.29 -17.30
C PHE A 264 -19.79 7.82 -17.25
N GLY A 265 -18.76 8.63 -17.00
CA GLY A 265 -18.84 10.09 -16.93
C GLY A 265 -18.43 10.73 -18.25
#